data_AF-A0A9P6I765-F1
#
_entry.id   AF-A0A9P6I765-F1
#
_cell.length_a   1.000
_cell.length_b   1.000
_cell.length_c   1.000
_cell.angle_alpha   90.00
_cell.angle_beta   90.00
_cell.angle_gamma   90.00
#
_symmetry.space_group_name_H-M   'P 1'
#
loop_
_entity.id
_entity.type
_entity.pdbx_description
1 polymer ?
#
loop_
_entity_poly.entity_id
_entity_poly.type
_entity_poly.pdbx_seq_one_letter_code
_entity_poly.pdbx_strand_id
1 'polypeptide(L)'
;MFASKVCRNNFSFGPDARLVTATRLDCDIGNITVESSSAGQEQRRRLQNYQHEDIITGHEFKRATKQVLLLTQRPADASKRLVPERIVQRKAPSKLYDYWNSFGQPREVTLGTEYFHIFDLMNHDFARGLQVQWEGYGTSDEDTTWEPAKKVRSLNPVLLCHYLEREGIGRRIVRMSMATGLSVSPPCSLYEAGGT
;
A
#
# COMPACT_ATOMS: atom_id res chain seq x y z
N MET A 1 -4.59 -18.23 -20.55
CA MET A 1 -3.18 -17.88 -20.80
C MET A 1 -3.00 -16.48 -20.21
N PHE A 2 -2.65 -16.38 -18.92
CA PHE A 2 -2.73 -15.12 -18.17
C PHE A 2 -1.38 -14.40 -18.21
N ALA A 3 -1.43 -13.12 -18.58
CA ALA A 3 -0.27 -12.27 -18.73
C ALA A 3 0.42 -12.07 -17.38
N SER A 4 1.75 -12.26 -17.36
CA SER A 4 2.58 -11.82 -16.25
C SER A 4 2.35 -10.31 -16.07
N LYS A 5 1.78 -9.89 -14.94
CA LYS A 5 1.51 -8.49 -14.57
C LYS A 5 2.85 -7.78 -14.29
N VAL A 6 3.67 -7.62 -15.32
CA VAL A 6 4.92 -6.87 -15.26
C VAL A 6 4.55 -5.40 -15.34
N CYS A 7 4.58 -4.70 -14.21
CA CYS A 7 4.64 -3.24 -14.22
C CYS A 7 5.96 -2.85 -14.93
N ARG A 8 5.90 -2.59 -16.24
CA ARG A 8 7.06 -2.10 -17.01
C ARG A 8 7.31 -0.63 -16.64
N ASN A 9 8.18 -0.41 -15.66
CA ASN A 9 8.99 0.80 -15.64
C ASN A 9 10.37 0.43 -16.19
N ASN A 10 10.75 1.03 -17.32
CA ASN A 10 12.08 0.93 -17.90
C ASN A 10 13.13 1.50 -16.92
N PHE A 11 13.70 0.63 -16.09
CA PHE A 11 14.99 0.87 -15.44
C PHE A 11 15.74 -0.46 -15.42
N SER A 12 16.63 -0.64 -16.39
CA SER A 12 17.61 -1.73 -16.42
C SER A 12 18.56 -1.59 -15.25
N PHE A 13 18.57 -2.53 -14.30
CA PHE A 13 19.76 -2.84 -13.48
C PHE A 13 19.73 -4.30 -13.03
N GLY A 14 20.91 -4.92 -13.06
CA GLY A 14 21.17 -6.36 -12.93
C GLY A 14 20.95 -6.97 -11.54
N PRO A 15 21.43 -8.22 -11.34
CA PRO A 15 21.09 -9.03 -10.18
C PRO A 15 21.92 -8.60 -8.97
N ASP A 16 21.31 -7.88 -8.03
CA ASP A 16 21.89 -7.69 -6.71
C ASP A 16 20.82 -7.90 -5.64
N ALA A 17 20.55 -9.18 -5.38
CA ALA A 17 19.76 -9.65 -4.25
C ALA A 17 20.59 -9.47 -2.98
N ARG A 18 20.64 -8.23 -2.48
CA ARG A 18 21.06 -7.94 -1.12
C ARG A 18 19.89 -7.28 -0.41
N LEU A 19 19.22 -8.06 0.42
CA LEU A 19 18.37 -7.55 1.49
C LEU A 19 19.25 -6.55 2.25
N VAL A 20 18.94 -5.27 2.08
CA VAL A 20 19.66 -4.17 2.71
C VAL A 20 19.76 -4.51 4.19
N THR A 21 21.00 -4.70 4.67
CA THR A 21 21.34 -4.70 6.10
C THR A 21 20.56 -3.57 6.72
N ALA A 22 19.66 -3.88 7.66
CA ALA A 22 18.73 -2.94 8.25
C ALA A 22 19.45 -1.83 9.02
N THR A 23 20.01 -0.86 8.30
CA THR A 23 20.32 0.45 8.82
C THR A 23 18.98 1.12 9.06
N ARG A 24 18.54 1.05 10.32
CA ARG A 24 17.65 2.01 10.99
C ARG A 24 16.62 2.63 10.04
N LEU A 25 15.50 1.94 9.84
CA LEU A 25 14.30 2.57 9.28
C LEU A 25 13.72 3.45 10.40
N ASP A 26 14.24 4.68 10.50
CA ASP A 26 13.57 5.74 11.25
C ASP A 26 12.32 6.10 10.43
N CYS A 27 11.18 5.50 10.79
CA CYS A 27 9.87 5.83 10.23
C CYS A 27 9.41 7.17 10.82
N ASP A 28 10.11 8.27 10.50
CA ASP A 28 9.63 9.61 10.79
C ASP A 28 8.49 9.94 9.83
N ILE A 29 7.28 9.51 10.20
CA ILE A 29 6.05 10.03 9.63
C ILE A 29 5.92 11.45 10.18
N GLY A 30 6.54 12.40 9.48
CA GLY A 30 6.34 13.82 9.68
C GLY A 30 4.84 14.10 9.81
N ASN A 31 4.47 14.82 10.86
CA ASN A 31 3.11 15.10 11.26
C ASN A 31 2.40 15.90 10.14
N ILE A 32 1.75 15.21 9.19
CA ILE A 32 0.96 15.84 8.14
C ILE A 32 -0.29 16.42 8.83
N THR A 33 -0.22 17.69 9.19
CA THR A 33 -1.37 18.46 9.65
C THR A 33 -2.31 18.61 8.46
N VAL A 34 -3.29 17.71 8.34
CA VAL A 34 -4.35 17.82 7.33
C VAL A 34 -5.31 18.90 7.80
N GLU A 35 -5.04 20.14 7.40
CA GLU A 35 -6.01 21.22 7.52
C GLU A 35 -7.29 20.82 6.79
N SER A 36 -8.31 20.58 7.60
CA SER A 36 -9.54 19.97 7.19
C SER A 36 -10.49 21.04 6.67
N SER A 37 -10.37 21.37 5.39
CA SER A 37 -11.38 22.20 4.71
C SER A 37 -12.72 21.43 4.65
N SER A 38 -13.82 22.14 4.84
CA SER A 38 -15.18 21.57 4.87
C SER A 38 -15.54 20.80 3.60
N ALA A 39 -15.05 21.24 2.43
CA ALA A 39 -15.19 20.54 1.16
C ALA A 39 -14.42 19.20 1.14
N GLY A 40 -13.22 19.15 1.74
CA GLY A 40 -12.43 17.92 1.87
C GLY A 40 -13.04 16.92 2.86
N GLN A 41 -13.69 17.40 3.92
CA GLN A 41 -14.38 16.55 4.89
C GLN A 41 -15.68 15.95 4.33
N GLU A 42 -16.47 16.74 3.59
CA GLU A 42 -17.70 16.28 2.94
C GLU A 42 -17.39 15.23 1.85
N GLN A 43 -16.35 15.47 1.05
CA GLN A 43 -15.87 14.49 0.07
C GLN A 43 -15.40 13.20 0.76
N ARG A 44 -14.62 13.28 1.85
CA ARG A 44 -14.18 12.11 2.62
C ARG A 44 -15.33 11.32 3.24
N ARG A 45 -16.35 12.00 3.76
CA ARG A 45 -17.57 11.37 4.30
C ARG A 45 -18.37 10.65 3.22
N ARG A 46 -18.49 11.25 2.02
CA ARG A 46 -19.15 10.61 0.87
C ARG A 46 -18.40 9.37 0.38
N LEU A 47 -17.06 9.39 0.38
CA LEU A 47 -16.22 8.26 -0.02
C LEU A 47 -16.25 7.08 0.99
N GLN A 48 -16.58 7.32 2.25
CA GLN A 48 -16.68 6.27 3.29
C GLN A 48 -18.07 5.64 3.42
N ASN A 49 -19.10 6.22 2.79
CA ASN A 49 -20.50 5.81 2.88
C ASN A 49 -20.89 4.68 1.89
N TYR A 50 -19.96 3.74 1.63
CA TYR A 50 -20.30 2.49 0.95
C TYR A 50 -20.89 1.49 1.95
N GLN A 51 -22.03 0.91 1.61
CA GLN A 51 -22.67 -0.16 2.38
C GLN A 51 -22.54 -1.50 1.65
N HIS A 52 -22.56 -2.60 2.41
CA HIS A 52 -22.38 -3.92 1.82
C HIS A 52 -23.52 -4.25 0.85
N GLU A 53 -24.71 -3.69 1.04
CA GLU A 53 -25.92 -3.90 0.23
C GLU A 53 -25.92 -3.08 -1.07
N ASP A 54 -25.05 -2.08 -1.19
CA ASP A 54 -24.94 -1.27 -2.39
C ASP A 54 -24.60 -2.16 -3.61
N ILE A 55 -25.15 -1.79 -4.77
CA ILE A 55 -24.97 -2.51 -6.04
C ILE A 55 -24.01 -1.69 -6.92
N ILE A 56 -23.00 -2.34 -7.49
CA ILE A 56 -22.10 -1.69 -8.45
C ILE A 56 -22.81 -1.62 -9.80
N THR A 57 -22.94 -0.42 -10.35
CA THR A 57 -23.69 -0.15 -11.60
C THR A 57 -22.81 0.41 -12.72
N GLY A 58 -21.58 0.82 -12.40
CA GLY A 58 -20.64 1.35 -13.38
C GLY A 58 -19.30 1.74 -12.74
N HIS A 59 -18.41 2.33 -13.54
CA HIS A 59 -17.10 2.76 -13.10
C HIS A 59 -16.62 4.01 -13.85
N GLU A 60 -15.68 4.73 -13.24
CA GLU A 60 -14.97 5.88 -13.81
C GLU A 60 -13.47 5.75 -13.51
N PHE A 61 -12.62 5.92 -14.52
CA PHE A 61 -11.18 5.99 -14.34
C PHE A 61 -10.67 7.43 -14.39
N LYS A 62 -10.18 7.93 -13.25
CA LYS A 62 -9.62 9.27 -13.14
C LYS A 62 -8.17 9.29 -13.59
N ARG A 63 -7.95 9.62 -14.88
CA ARG A 63 -6.59 9.65 -15.49
C ARG A 63 -5.59 10.56 -14.79
N ALA A 64 -6.03 11.63 -14.13
CA ALA A 64 -5.14 12.55 -13.41
C ALA A 64 -4.57 11.90 -12.13
N THR A 65 -5.39 11.18 -11.37
CA THR A 65 -5.01 10.55 -10.10
C THR A 65 -4.71 9.06 -10.23
N LYS A 66 -4.95 8.48 -11.41
CA LYS A 66 -4.90 7.04 -11.70
C LYS A 66 -5.82 6.21 -10.81
N GLN A 67 -6.89 6.81 -10.27
CA GLN A 67 -7.82 6.11 -9.36
C GLN A 67 -9.03 5.59 -10.13
N VAL A 68 -9.53 4.43 -9.70
CA VAL A 68 -10.81 3.89 -10.16
C VAL A 68 -11.87 4.18 -9.12
N LEU A 69 -12.98 4.78 -9.58
CA LEU A 69 -14.18 4.97 -8.79
C LEU A 69 -15.28 4.06 -9.36
N LEU A 70 -15.99 3.40 -8.47
CA LEU A 70 -17.17 2.62 -8.79
C LEU A 70 -18.42 3.45 -8.54
N LEU A 71 -19.33 3.45 -9.51
CA LEU A 71 -20.66 4.00 -9.36
C LEU A 71 -21.52 2.95 -8.65
N THR A 72 -21.84 3.21 -7.39
CA THR A 72 -22.68 2.34 -6.58
C THR A 72 -24.07 2.94 -6.42
N GLN A 73 -25.09 2.09 -6.38
CA GLN A 73 -26.47 2.46 -6.12
C GLN A 73 -26.95 1.75 -4.86
N ARG A 74 -27.56 2.51 -3.94
CA ARG A 74 -28.18 1.96 -2.75
C ARG A 74 -29.61 1.52 -3.05
N PRO A 75 -29.99 0.25 -2.80
CA PRO A 75 -31.35 -0.21 -3.09
C PRO A 75 -32.44 0.50 -2.29
N ALA A 76 -32.15 0.88 -1.04
CA ALA A 76 -33.14 1.46 -0.13
C ALA A 76 -33.69 2.83 -0.57
N ASP A 77 -32.87 3.65 -1.24
CA ASP A 77 -33.22 5.03 -1.61
C ASP A 77 -32.87 5.37 -3.08
N ALA A 78 -32.45 4.39 -3.87
CA ALA A 78 -31.97 4.50 -5.24
C ALA A 78 -30.81 5.51 -5.46
N SER A 79 -30.20 6.01 -4.39
CA SER A 79 -29.17 7.05 -4.49
C SER A 79 -27.86 6.50 -5.03
N LYS A 80 -27.20 7.30 -5.88
CA LYS A 80 -25.94 6.93 -6.55
C LYS A 80 -24.74 7.61 -5.90
N ARG A 81 -23.63 6.88 -5.78
CA ARG A 81 -22.38 7.36 -5.16
C ARG A 81 -21.18 6.92 -5.99
N LEU A 82 -20.16 7.76 -6.05
CA LEU A 82 -18.84 7.35 -6.53
C LEU A 82 -17.99 6.94 -5.34
N VAL A 83 -17.58 5.67 -5.33
CA VAL A 83 -16.83 5.05 -4.24
C VAL A 83 -15.48 4.58 -4.77
N PRO A 84 -14.35 4.85 -4.10
CA PRO A 84 -13.07 4.31 -4.55
C PRO A 84 -13.08 2.79 -4.55
N GLU A 85 -12.49 2.20 -5.59
CA GLU A 85 -12.37 0.75 -5.73
C GLU A 85 -11.81 0.09 -4.46
N ARG A 86 -10.76 0.67 -3.86
CA ARG A 86 -10.18 0.22 -2.59
C ARG A 86 -11.20 0.07 -1.46
N ILE A 87 -12.18 0.97 -1.37
CA ILE A 87 -13.21 0.92 -0.32
C ILE A 87 -14.16 -0.25 -0.57
N VAL A 88 -14.56 -0.46 -1.82
CA VAL A 88 -15.42 -1.58 -2.21
C VAL A 88 -14.69 -2.91 -1.96
N GLN A 89 -13.43 -3.04 -2.38
CA GLN A 89 -12.63 -4.24 -2.15
C GLN A 89 -12.52 -4.61 -0.67
N ARG A 90 -12.32 -3.61 0.20
CA ARG A 90 -12.21 -3.82 1.64
C ARG A 90 -13.54 -4.25 2.29
N LYS A 91 -14.68 -3.74 1.81
CA LYS A 91 -16.00 -3.97 2.44
C LYS A 91 -16.81 -5.11 1.80
N ALA A 92 -16.61 -5.36 0.51
CA ALA A 92 -17.33 -6.35 -0.28
C ALA A 92 -16.45 -6.87 -1.43
N PRO A 93 -15.36 -7.59 -1.12
CA PRO A 93 -14.40 -8.05 -2.13
C PRO A 93 -15.06 -8.92 -3.21
N SER A 94 -15.93 -9.85 -2.83
CA SER A 94 -16.62 -10.74 -3.80
C SER A 94 -17.43 -9.94 -4.81
N LYS A 95 -18.19 -8.92 -4.37
CA LYS A 95 -18.95 -8.04 -5.29
C LYS A 95 -18.05 -7.31 -6.27
N LEU A 96 -16.88 -6.87 -5.83
CA LEU A 96 -15.92 -6.20 -6.71
C LEU A 96 -15.39 -7.16 -7.78
N TYR A 97 -14.99 -8.36 -7.37
CA TYR A 97 -14.44 -9.36 -8.28
C TYR A 97 -15.50 -9.84 -9.27
N ASP A 98 -16.72 -10.11 -8.82
CA ASP A 98 -17.85 -10.48 -9.68
C ASP A 98 -18.14 -9.37 -10.70
N TYR A 99 -18.09 -8.11 -10.27
CA TYR A 99 -18.27 -6.97 -11.17
C TYR A 99 -17.19 -6.93 -12.26
N TRP A 100 -15.91 -7.07 -11.91
CA TRP A 100 -14.85 -7.07 -12.93
C TRP A 100 -14.90 -8.31 -13.83
N ASN A 101 -15.23 -9.47 -13.26
CA ASN A 101 -15.38 -10.72 -14.02
C ASN A 101 -16.55 -10.67 -15.01
N SER A 102 -17.59 -9.86 -14.74
CA SER A 102 -18.75 -9.73 -15.62
C SER A 102 -18.42 -9.18 -17.03
N PHE A 103 -17.26 -8.52 -17.19
CA PHE A 103 -16.80 -8.04 -18.49
C PHE A 103 -16.12 -9.12 -19.34
N GLY A 104 -15.85 -10.31 -18.78
CA GLY A 104 -15.19 -11.41 -19.50
C GLY A 104 -13.75 -11.15 -19.92
N GLN A 105 -13.13 -10.08 -19.41
CA GLN A 105 -11.77 -9.67 -19.72
C GLN A 105 -11.08 -9.06 -18.50
N PRO A 106 -9.75 -8.97 -18.47
CA PRO A 106 -9.02 -8.39 -17.35
C PRO A 106 -9.40 -6.94 -17.08
N ARG A 107 -9.44 -6.54 -15.80
CA ARG A 107 -9.81 -5.18 -15.33
C ARG A 107 -9.04 -4.08 -16.06
N GLU A 108 -7.74 -4.26 -16.28
CA GLU A 108 -6.87 -3.31 -16.96
C GLU A 108 -7.27 -3.05 -18.41
N VAL A 109 -7.80 -4.07 -19.09
CA VAL A 109 -8.32 -3.98 -20.46
C VAL A 109 -9.65 -3.23 -20.46
N THR A 110 -10.55 -3.57 -19.53
CA THR A 110 -11.83 -2.86 -19.35
C THR A 110 -11.63 -1.37 -19.06
N LEU A 111 -10.61 -1.02 -18.29
CA LEU A 111 -10.27 0.36 -17.94
C LEU A 111 -9.40 1.08 -18.99
N GLY A 112 -8.82 0.34 -19.95
CA GLY A 112 -7.87 0.87 -20.92
C GLY A 112 -6.64 1.51 -20.26
N THR A 113 -6.06 0.86 -19.25
CA THR A 113 -4.97 1.40 -18.44
C THR A 113 -3.97 0.34 -18.01
N GLU A 114 -2.68 0.69 -17.90
CA GLU A 114 -1.62 -0.20 -17.38
C GLU A 114 -1.25 0.12 -15.92
N TYR A 115 -2.12 0.86 -15.21
CA TYR A 115 -1.84 1.39 -13.88
C TYR A 115 -2.51 0.53 -12.81
N PHE A 116 -1.74 0.19 -11.78
CA PHE A 116 -2.16 -0.63 -10.66
C PHE A 116 -1.76 0.05 -9.34
N HIS A 117 -2.61 -0.09 -8.34
CA HIS A 117 -2.33 0.36 -6.97
C HIS A 117 -2.19 -0.84 -6.05
N ILE A 118 -1.27 -0.73 -5.10
CA ILE A 118 -1.09 -1.75 -4.07
C ILE A 118 -2.27 -1.67 -3.10
N PHE A 119 -3.00 -2.79 -2.95
CA PHE A 119 -4.07 -2.93 -1.98
C PHE A 119 -3.53 -3.35 -0.61
N ASP A 120 -2.78 -4.46 -0.55
CA ASP A 120 -2.19 -5.00 0.68
C ASP A 120 -0.92 -5.82 0.37
N LEU A 121 -0.16 -6.14 1.41
CA LEU A 121 0.98 -7.04 1.39
C LEU A 121 0.60 -8.34 2.10
N MET A 122 0.66 -9.45 1.36
CA MET A 122 0.15 -10.75 1.78
C MET A 122 1.23 -11.57 2.49
N ASN A 123 2.45 -11.58 1.94
CA ASN A 123 3.53 -12.43 2.41
C ASN A 123 4.90 -11.83 2.07
N HIS A 124 5.96 -12.39 2.63
CA HIS A 124 7.35 -12.07 2.32
C HIS A 124 8.18 -13.33 2.19
N ASP A 125 9.20 -13.26 1.35
CA ASP A 125 10.18 -14.30 1.12
C ASP A 125 11.52 -13.65 0.77
N PHE A 126 12.61 -14.19 1.31
CA PHE A 126 13.94 -13.59 1.14
C PHE A 126 14.44 -13.63 -0.31
N ALA A 127 14.02 -14.63 -1.10
CA ALA A 127 14.44 -14.77 -2.49
C ALA A 127 13.50 -14.01 -3.45
N ARG A 128 12.19 -14.00 -3.16
CA ARG A 128 11.15 -13.47 -4.06
C ARG A 128 10.72 -12.05 -3.73
N GLY A 129 10.94 -11.56 -2.51
CA GLY A 129 10.53 -10.23 -2.05
C GLY A 129 9.19 -10.23 -1.32
N LEU A 130 8.29 -9.32 -1.67
CA LEU A 130 6.98 -9.16 -1.03
C LEU A 130 5.87 -9.60 -1.98
N GLN A 131 4.93 -10.42 -1.49
CA GLN A 131 3.73 -10.79 -2.23
C GLN A 131 2.70 -9.66 -2.12
N VAL A 132 2.43 -9.00 -3.24
CA VAL A 132 1.58 -7.83 -3.36
C VAL A 132 0.19 -8.24 -3.84
N GLN A 133 -0.84 -7.81 -3.09
CA GLN A 133 -2.22 -7.77 -3.57
C GLN A 133 -2.50 -6.43 -4.25
N TRP A 134 -3.12 -6.48 -5.44
CA TRP A 134 -3.45 -5.31 -6.24
C TRP A 134 -4.91 -4.88 -6.06
N GLU A 135 -5.17 -3.58 -6.21
CA GLU A 135 -6.54 -3.07 -6.24
C GLU A 135 -7.33 -3.67 -7.41
N GLY A 136 -8.52 -4.19 -7.12
CA GLY A 136 -9.39 -4.86 -8.09
C GLY A 136 -9.14 -6.36 -8.27
N TYR A 137 -8.17 -6.95 -7.58
CA TYR A 137 -7.83 -8.37 -7.69
C TYR A 137 -7.86 -9.12 -6.36
N GLY A 138 -8.09 -10.44 -6.45
CA GLY A 138 -8.15 -11.34 -5.32
C GLY A 138 -6.82 -11.55 -4.60
N THR A 139 -6.84 -12.43 -3.60
CA THR A 139 -5.66 -12.87 -2.84
C THR A 139 -5.05 -14.16 -3.42
N SER A 140 -5.53 -14.63 -4.57
CA SER A 140 -5.03 -15.84 -5.21
C SER A 140 -3.60 -15.63 -5.74
N ASP A 141 -2.85 -16.71 -5.95
CA ASP A 141 -1.51 -16.63 -6.53
C ASP A 141 -1.52 -16.10 -7.98
N GLU A 142 -2.62 -16.29 -8.71
CA GLU A 142 -2.82 -15.75 -10.07
C GLU A 142 -3.08 -14.23 -10.06
N ASP A 143 -3.64 -13.74 -8.96
CA ASP A 143 -4.03 -12.34 -8.78
C ASP A 143 -2.97 -11.48 -8.10
N THR A 144 -2.04 -12.11 -7.39
CA THR A 144 -0.95 -11.47 -6.66
C THR A 144 0.38 -11.58 -7.41
N THR A 145 1.34 -10.72 -7.07
CA THR A 145 2.69 -10.79 -7.65
C THR A 145 3.76 -10.61 -6.60
N TRP A 146 4.91 -11.24 -6.81
CA TRP A 146 6.08 -11.04 -5.97
C TRP A 146 6.87 -9.83 -6.46
N GLU A 147 7.10 -8.87 -5.58
CA GLU A 147 7.69 -7.57 -5.91
C GLU A 147 8.88 -7.25 -4.98
N PRO A 148 9.95 -6.63 -5.51
CA PRO A 148 11.08 -6.23 -4.67
C PRO A 148 10.66 -5.22 -3.60
N ALA A 149 11.16 -5.38 -2.36
CA ALA A 149 10.86 -4.46 -1.26
C ALA A 149 11.22 -3.00 -1.58
N LYS A 150 12.28 -2.76 -2.38
CA LYS A 150 12.66 -1.42 -2.84
C LYS A 150 11.55 -0.77 -3.68
N LYS A 151 10.89 -1.54 -4.56
CA LYS A 151 9.78 -1.06 -5.39
C LYS A 151 8.57 -0.74 -4.53
N VAL A 152 8.18 -1.65 -3.63
CA VAL A 152 7.06 -1.43 -2.71
C VAL A 152 7.28 -0.21 -1.82
N ARG A 153 8.49 -0.03 -1.27
CA ARG A 153 8.86 1.16 -0.49
C ARG A 153 8.70 2.46 -1.27
N SER A 154 9.05 2.47 -2.55
CA SER A 154 8.92 3.65 -3.40
C SER A 154 7.45 3.97 -3.73
N LEU A 155 6.61 2.94 -3.86
CA LEU A 155 5.20 3.09 -4.23
C LEU A 155 4.30 3.40 -3.02
N ASN A 156 4.54 2.73 -1.90
CA ASN A 156 3.73 2.86 -0.69
C ASN A 156 4.56 2.58 0.58
N PRO A 157 5.38 3.54 1.02
CA PRO A 157 6.26 3.36 2.19
C PRO A 157 5.46 3.12 3.48
N VAL A 158 4.30 3.77 3.61
CA VAL A 158 3.43 3.64 4.80
C VAL A 158 2.89 2.22 4.92
N LEU A 159 2.38 1.63 3.82
CA LEU A 159 1.90 0.25 3.83
C LEU A 159 3.01 -0.74 4.17
N LEU A 160 4.22 -0.53 3.65
CA LEU A 160 5.37 -1.36 3.98
C LEU A 160 5.70 -1.29 5.48
N CYS A 161 5.69 -0.10 6.08
CA CYS A 161 5.93 0.06 7.51
C CYS A 161 4.92 -0.73 8.35
N HIS A 162 3.62 -0.57 8.05
CA HIS A 162 2.58 -1.31 8.74
C HIS A 162 2.69 -2.83 8.57
N TYR A 163 3.06 -3.30 7.39
CA TYR A 163 3.32 -4.72 7.15
C TYR A 163 4.47 -5.23 8.02
N LEU A 164 5.62 -4.55 7.99
CA LEU A 164 6.79 -4.93 8.78
C LEU A 164 6.51 -4.93 10.28
N GLU A 165 5.75 -3.95 10.77
CA GLU A 165 5.29 -3.90 12.16
C GLU A 165 4.39 -5.08 12.51
N ARG A 166 3.41 -5.39 11.65
CA ARG A 166 2.46 -6.50 11.81
C ARG A 166 3.18 -7.85 11.88
N GLU A 167 4.15 -8.07 10.99
CA GLU A 167 4.93 -9.31 10.93
C GLU A 167 6.08 -9.37 11.97
N GLY A 168 6.29 -8.29 12.74
CA GLY A 168 7.39 -8.21 13.71
C GLY A 168 8.79 -8.12 13.09
N ILE A 169 8.87 -7.85 11.78
CA ILE A 169 10.10 -7.72 11.00
C ILE A 169 10.69 -6.33 11.26
N GLY A 170 11.43 -6.24 12.37
CA GLY A 170 12.03 -4.98 12.83
C GLY A 170 12.21 -4.93 14.35
N ARG A 171 11.44 -5.72 15.11
CA ARG A 171 11.61 -5.85 16.57
C ARG A 171 12.70 -6.84 16.98
N ARG A 172 13.28 -7.58 16.02
CA ARG A 172 14.29 -8.63 16.29
C ARG A 172 15.73 -8.12 16.40
N ILE A 173 15.98 -6.82 16.22
CA ILE A 173 17.32 -6.22 16.37
C ILE A 173 17.51 -5.54 17.75
N VAL A 174 16.45 -5.30 18.53
CA VAL A 174 16.56 -4.55 19.81
C VAL A 174 16.81 -5.46 21.03
N ARG A 175 16.64 -6.78 20.93
CA ARG A 175 16.85 -7.71 22.07
C ARG A 175 18.19 -8.45 22.11
N MET A 176 19.06 -8.29 21.11
CA MET A 176 20.42 -8.87 21.16
C MET A 176 21.50 -7.89 21.60
N SER A 177 21.21 -6.61 21.79
CA SER A 177 22.19 -5.60 22.24
C SER A 177 22.18 -5.32 23.75
N MET A 178 21.50 -6.13 24.56
CA MET A 178 21.54 -6.05 26.03
C MET A 178 22.20 -7.28 26.68
N ALA A 179 22.60 -8.29 25.90
CA ALA A 179 23.18 -9.53 26.41
C ALA A 179 24.69 -9.66 26.18
N THR A 180 25.32 -8.70 25.50
CA THR A 180 26.78 -8.61 25.37
C THR A 180 27.24 -7.26 25.88
N GLY A 181 27.81 -7.26 27.08
CA GLY A 181 28.33 -6.08 27.77
C GLY A 181 29.46 -5.41 27.00
N LEU A 182 29.11 -4.50 26.11
CA LEU A 182 30.04 -3.50 25.58
C LEU A 182 29.69 -2.14 26.18
N SER A 183 30.48 -1.82 27.21
CA SER A 183 30.64 -0.50 27.80
C SER A 183 30.78 0.55 26.70
N VAL A 184 29.82 1.46 26.61
CA VAL A 184 29.97 2.72 25.89
C VAL A 184 30.26 3.79 26.93
N SER A 185 31.52 4.23 26.96
CA SER A 185 31.97 5.35 27.79
C SER A 185 31.23 6.64 27.42
N PRO A 186 30.97 7.55 28.39
CA PRO A 186 30.34 8.83 28.08
C PRO A 186 31.28 9.72 27.25
N PRO A 187 30.74 10.62 26.41
CA PRO A 187 31.55 11.53 25.61
C PRO A 187 32.29 12.52 26.50
N CYS A 188 33.62 12.54 26.36
CA CYS A 188 34.45 13.67 26.75
C CYS A 188 33.90 14.96 26.13
N SER A 189 33.56 15.93 26.97
CA SER A 189 33.54 17.34 26.59
C SER A 189 34.46 18.07 27.55
N LEU A 190 35.67 18.36 27.05
CA LEU A 190 36.56 19.36 27.60
C LEU A 190 35.89 20.73 27.45
N TYR A 191 35.70 21.43 28.57
CA TYR A 191 35.95 22.87 28.59
C TYR A 191 36.61 23.21 29.93
N GLU A 192 37.92 23.42 29.89
CA GLU A 192 38.61 24.29 30.83
C GLU A 192 38.91 25.59 30.08
N ALA A 193 38.49 26.71 30.65
CA ALA A 193 39.14 28.00 30.44
C ALA A 193 38.91 28.82 31.72
N GLY A 194 39.92 28.84 32.59
CA GLY A 194 40.03 29.79 33.69
C GLY A 194 40.70 31.10 33.25
N GLY A 195 40.64 32.10 34.14
CA GLY A 195 41.36 33.38 34.08
C GLY A 195 40.43 34.54 33.71
N THR A 196 40.23 35.57 34.54
CA THR A 196 41.10 36.16 35.59
C THR A 196 40.27 36.74 36.72
#